data_AF-A0A9Q6Y3F3-F1
#
_entry.id   AF-A0A9Q6Y3F3-F1
#
_cell.length_a   1.000
_cell.length_b   1.000
_cell.length_c   1.000
_cell.angle_alpha   90.00
_cell.angle_beta   90.00
_cell.angle_gamma   90.00
#
_symmetry.space_group_name_H-M   'P 1'
#
loop_
_entity.id
_entity.type
_entity.pdbx_description
1 polymer ?
#
loop_
_entity_poly.entity_id
_entity_poly.type
_entity_poly.pdbx_seq_one_letter_code
_entity_poly.pdbx_strand_id
1 'polypeptide(L)'
;MSGGIAWRSTGKRHHYRVGAHVGRILAIMVNLFNPQKILIGSPLSKAADILFPVISDSIRQQALPAYSQHISVESTQFSNQGTMAGAALVKDAMYNGSLLIRLLQG
;
A
#
# COMPACT_ATOMS: atom_id res chain seq x y z
N MET A 1 -42.98 -1.59 -14.99
CA MET A 1 -42.56 -1.71 -13.57
C MET A 1 -41.47 -2.77 -13.46
N SER A 2 -40.30 -2.35 -12.96
CA SER A 2 -39.20 -3.10 -12.33
C SER A 2 -38.73 -4.46 -12.88
N GLY A 3 -37.52 -4.48 -13.46
CA GLY A 3 -36.80 -5.74 -13.77
C GLY A 3 -35.30 -5.58 -14.02
N GLY A 4 -34.63 -4.60 -13.39
CA GLY A 4 -33.28 -4.17 -13.81
C GLY A 4 -32.19 -4.01 -12.74
N ILE A 5 -32.35 -4.53 -11.52
CA ILE A 5 -31.45 -4.16 -10.39
C ILE A 5 -30.68 -5.34 -9.76
N ALA A 6 -30.79 -6.56 -10.27
CA ALA A 6 -30.22 -7.75 -9.61
C ALA A 6 -28.75 -8.08 -9.97
N TRP A 7 -28.20 -7.57 -11.08
CA TRP A 7 -26.92 -8.07 -11.63
C TRP A 7 -25.65 -7.33 -11.17
N ARG A 8 -25.74 -6.28 -10.33
CA ARG A 8 -24.55 -5.51 -9.87
C ARG A 8 -23.97 -5.92 -8.50
N SER A 9 -24.55 -6.89 -7.78
CA SER A 9 -24.16 -7.18 -6.37
C SER A 9 -23.20 -8.35 -6.16
N THR A 10 -22.99 -9.23 -7.14
CA THR A 10 -22.19 -10.46 -6.97
C THR A 10 -20.70 -10.24 -7.23
N GLY A 11 -20.31 -9.45 -8.24
CA GLY A 11 -18.89 -9.17 -8.56
C GLY A 11 -18.13 -8.34 -7.52
N LYS A 12 -18.83 -7.61 -6.65
CA LYS A 12 -18.22 -6.75 -5.62
C LYS A 12 -17.82 -7.49 -4.34
N ARG A 13 -18.36 -8.70 -4.09
CA ARG A 13 -18.17 -9.42 -2.83
C ARG A 13 -16.79 -10.09 -2.68
N HIS A 14 -16.21 -10.58 -3.77
CA HIS A 14 -14.90 -11.24 -3.71
C HIS A 14 -13.76 -10.26 -3.41
N HIS A 15 -13.79 -9.08 -4.03
CA HIS A 15 -12.81 -8.02 -3.78
C HIS A 15 -12.85 -7.51 -2.32
N TYR A 16 -14.04 -7.45 -1.71
CA TYR A 16 -14.21 -7.03 -0.32
C TYR A 16 -13.53 -7.98 0.69
N ARG A 17 -13.63 -9.30 0.48
CA ARG A 17 -13.01 -10.28 1.39
C ARG A 17 -11.48 -10.20 1.35
N VAL A 18 -10.91 -10.02 0.15
CA VAL A 18 -9.46 -9.85 -0.02
C VAL A 18 -9.01 -8.56 0.66
N GLY A 19 -9.72 -7.44 0.45
CA GLY A 19 -9.43 -6.16 1.11
C GLY A 19 -9.49 -6.24 2.64
N ALA A 20 -10.46 -6.96 3.20
CA ALA A 20 -10.58 -7.13 4.65
C ALA A 20 -9.45 -7.97 5.27
N HIS A 21 -9.03 -9.06 4.61
CA HIS A 21 -7.89 -9.86 5.07
C HIS A 21 -6.57 -9.08 5.01
N VAL A 22 -6.35 -8.34 3.91
CA VAL A 22 -5.19 -7.45 3.76
C VAL A 22 -5.21 -6.33 4.81
N GLY A 23 -6.37 -5.69 5.02
CA GLY A 23 -6.56 -4.64 6.01
C GLY A 23 -6.27 -5.10 7.43
N ARG A 24 -6.61 -6.35 7.78
CA ARG A 24 -6.30 -6.93 9.09
C ARG A 24 -4.80 -7.12 9.32
N ILE A 25 -4.07 -7.62 8.32
CA ILE A 25 -2.61 -7.76 8.41
C ILE A 25 -1.96 -6.37 8.52
N LEU A 26 -2.42 -5.42 7.72
CA LEU A 26 -1.93 -4.04 7.76
C LEU A 26 -2.21 -3.37 9.11
N ALA A 27 -3.38 -3.59 9.72
CA ALA A 27 -3.68 -3.05 11.04
C ALA A 27 -2.69 -3.53 12.13
N ILE A 28 -2.27 -4.80 12.06
CA ILE A 28 -1.23 -5.33 12.95
C ILE A 28 0.10 -4.61 12.69
N MET A 29 0.50 -4.44 11.42
CA MET A 29 1.72 -3.71 11.06
C MET A 29 1.67 -2.25 11.51
N VAL A 30 0.51 -1.60 11.43
CA VAL A 30 0.31 -0.23 11.89
C VAL A 30 0.57 -0.11 13.39
N ASN A 31 0.03 -1.03 14.18
CA ASN A 31 0.27 -1.05 15.62
C ASN A 31 1.74 -1.30 15.99
N LEU A 32 2.47 -2.08 15.19
CA LEU A 32 3.86 -2.43 15.45
C LEU A 32 4.84 -1.33 15.03
N PHE A 33 4.62 -0.71 13.87
CA PHE A 33 5.58 0.20 13.25
C PHE A 33 5.19 1.67 13.33
N ASN A 34 3.93 2.00 13.66
CA ASN A 34 3.36 3.35 13.62
C ASN A 34 3.77 4.14 12.34
N PRO A 35 3.52 3.57 11.14
CA PRO A 35 3.95 4.21 9.90
C PRO A 35 3.12 5.47 9.63
N GLN A 36 3.70 6.46 8.96
CA GLN A 36 2.95 7.64 8.50
C GLN A 36 2.24 7.40 7.15
N LYS A 37 2.74 6.45 6.35
CA LYS A 37 2.21 6.17 5.00
C LYS A 37 2.31 4.69 4.66
N ILE A 38 1.29 4.16 3.99
CA ILE A 38 1.25 2.80 3.46
C ILE A 38 1.14 2.90 1.94
N LEU A 39 2.12 2.33 1.24
CA LEU A 39 2.16 2.28 -0.22
C LEU A 39 1.81 0.88 -0.71
N ILE A 40 0.77 0.76 -1.54
CA ILE A 40 0.32 -0.52 -2.10
C ILE A 40 0.81 -0.62 -3.55
N GLY A 41 1.79 -1.50 -3.79
CA GLY A 41 2.37 -1.75 -5.11
C GLY A 41 1.99 -3.13 -5.62
N SER A 42 0.96 -3.23 -6.47
CA SER A 42 0.53 -4.48 -7.11
C SER A 42 -0.64 -4.22 -8.08
N PRO A 43 -1.11 -5.22 -8.86
CA PRO A 43 -2.35 -5.10 -9.64
C PRO A 43 -3.59 -4.73 -8.81
N LEU A 44 -3.54 -4.83 -7.47
CA LEU A 44 -4.60 -4.36 -6.59
C LEU A 44 -4.84 -2.84 -6.70
N SER A 45 -3.87 -2.06 -7.21
CA SER A 45 -4.08 -0.65 -7.53
C SER A 45 -5.17 -0.43 -8.59
N LYS A 46 -5.42 -1.40 -9.48
CA LYS A 46 -6.53 -1.33 -10.45
C LYS A 46 -7.91 -1.37 -9.81
N ALA A 47 -7.99 -1.83 -8.56
CA ALA A 47 -9.19 -1.82 -7.73
C ALA A 47 -9.03 -0.90 -6.51
N ALA A 48 -8.12 0.09 -6.57
CA ALA A 48 -7.83 1.02 -5.49
C ALA A 48 -9.11 1.70 -4.96
N ASP A 49 -9.99 2.15 -5.86
CA ASP A 49 -11.24 2.85 -5.51
C ASP A 49 -12.19 2.02 -4.63
N ILE A 50 -12.04 0.68 -4.64
CA ILE A 50 -12.86 -0.23 -3.84
C ILE A 50 -12.06 -0.77 -2.66
N LEU A 51 -10.79 -1.10 -2.84
CA LEU A 51 -9.97 -1.77 -1.83
C LEU A 51 -9.37 -0.81 -0.80
N PHE A 52 -8.94 0.37 -1.20
CA PHE A 52 -8.26 1.30 -0.29
C PHE A 52 -9.19 1.83 0.81
N PRO A 53 -10.46 2.17 0.53
CA PRO A 53 -11.42 2.49 1.58
C PRO A 53 -11.61 1.33 2.56
N VAL A 54 -11.78 0.10 2.05
CA VAL A 54 -11.98 -1.10 2.90
C VAL A 54 -10.76 -1.39 3.79
N ILE A 55 -9.56 -1.22 3.25
CA ILE A 55 -8.31 -1.37 4.00
C ILE A 55 -8.19 -0.28 5.05
N SER A 56 -8.45 0.97 4.69
CA SER A 56 -8.37 2.12 5.60
C SER A 56 -9.36 2.00 6.76
N ASP A 57 -10.59 1.58 6.47
CA ASP A 57 -11.61 1.31 7.48
C ASP A 57 -11.20 0.16 8.40
N SER A 58 -10.63 -0.93 7.84
CA SER A 58 -10.13 -2.05 8.64
C SER A 58 -8.99 -1.63 9.58
N ILE A 59 -8.08 -0.78 9.10
CA ILE A 59 -6.98 -0.24 9.92
C ILE A 59 -7.55 0.64 11.03
N ARG A 60 -8.48 1.56 10.73
CA ARG A 60 -9.09 2.43 11.75
C ARG A 60 -9.86 1.66 12.81
N GLN A 61 -10.48 0.54 12.45
CA GLN A 61 -11.23 -0.30 13.39
C GLN A 61 -10.35 -1.19 14.26
N GLN A 62 -9.16 -1.58 13.79
CA GLN A 62 -8.33 -2.61 14.44
C GLN A 62 -7.00 -2.07 15.00
N ALA A 63 -6.55 -0.90 14.58
CA ALA A 63 -5.36 -0.23 15.08
C ALA A 63 -5.69 0.86 16.10
N LEU A 64 -4.73 1.18 16.98
CA LEU A 64 -4.89 2.24 17.98
C LEU A 64 -5.21 3.58 17.30
N PRO A 65 -6.21 4.35 17.78
CA PRO A 65 -6.62 5.61 17.16
C PRO A 65 -5.47 6.61 16.95
N ALA A 66 -4.53 6.66 17.89
CA ALA A 66 -3.36 7.53 17.81
C ALA A 66 -2.47 7.23 16.60
N TYR A 67 -2.42 5.97 16.14
CA TYR A 67 -1.58 5.52 15.03
C TYR A 67 -2.33 5.47 13.71
N SER A 68 -3.67 5.35 13.74
CA SER A 68 -4.50 5.23 12.53
C SER A 68 -5.10 6.55 12.03
N GLN A 69 -5.11 7.61 12.84
CA GLN A 69 -5.71 8.91 12.49
C GLN A 69 -5.03 9.61 11.30
N HIS A 70 -3.70 9.51 11.18
CA HIS A 70 -2.91 10.23 10.19
C HIS A 70 -2.33 9.34 9.08
N ILE A 71 -2.72 8.06 9.05
CA ILE A 71 -2.23 7.13 8.04
C ILE A 71 -2.90 7.39 6.69
N SER A 72 -2.06 7.59 5.68
CA SER A 72 -2.47 7.63 4.28
C SER A 72 -2.19 6.29 3.59
N VAL A 73 -3.19 5.73 2.92
CA VAL A 73 -3.07 4.52 2.09
C VAL A 73 -3.09 4.96 0.62
N GLU A 74 -1.96 4.83 -0.06
CA GLU A 74 -1.75 5.33 -1.42
C GLU A 74 -1.27 4.21 -2.34
N SER A 75 -1.56 4.33 -3.64
CA SER A 75 -0.98 3.44 -4.65
C SER A 75 0.48 3.82 -4.86
N THR A 76 1.35 2.85 -5.11
CA THR A 76 2.71 3.19 -5.54
C THR A 76 2.64 3.92 -6.88
N GLN A 77 3.40 5.01 -7.01
CA GLN A 77 3.62 5.69 -8.31
C GLN A 77 4.54 4.87 -9.23
N PHE A 78 5.26 3.93 -8.64
CA PHE A 78 6.19 3.05 -9.32
C PHE A 78 5.50 1.72 -9.60
N SER A 79 5.20 1.44 -10.86
CA SER A 79 4.98 0.05 -11.29
C SER A 79 6.32 -0.67 -11.15
N ASN A 80 6.31 -1.93 -10.71
CA ASN A 80 7.48 -2.75 -10.44
C ASN A 80 8.32 -2.99 -11.71
N GLN A 81 8.99 -1.96 -12.23
CA GLN A 81 10.04 -2.08 -13.22
C GLN A 81 11.26 -2.59 -12.46
N GLY A 82 11.64 -3.85 -12.69
CA GLY A 82 12.64 -4.58 -11.91
C GLY A 82 14.02 -3.92 -11.77
N THR A 83 14.29 -2.85 -12.51
CA THR A 83 15.53 -2.04 -12.45
C THR A 83 15.49 -0.90 -11.44
N MET A 84 14.30 -0.45 -10.98
CA MET A 84 14.21 0.72 -10.10
C MET A 84 14.69 0.47 -8.67
N ALA A 85 14.57 -0.75 -8.15
CA ALA A 85 15.14 -1.10 -6.85
C ALA A 85 16.67 -0.95 -6.87
N GLY A 86 17.32 -1.36 -7.96
CA GLY A 86 18.76 -1.17 -8.16
C GLY A 86 19.15 0.31 -8.27
N ALA A 87 18.38 1.11 -9.02
CA ALA A 87 18.60 2.56 -9.12
C ALA A 87 18.45 3.28 -7.77
N ALA A 88 17.49 2.86 -6.92
CA ALA A 88 17.31 3.40 -5.58
C ALA A 88 18.51 3.09 -4.68
N LEU A 89 19.07 1.88 -4.75
CA LEU A 89 20.28 1.50 -3.99
C LEU A 89 21.52 2.30 -4.43
N VAL A 90 21.70 2.51 -5.73
CA VAL A 90 22.79 3.34 -6.24
C VAL A 90 22.64 4.78 -5.75
N LYS A 91 21.42 5.32 -5.79
CA LYS A 91 21.13 6.66 -5.28
C LYS A 91 21.43 6.76 -3.78
N ASP A 92 20.98 5.81 -2.97
CA ASP A 92 21.28 5.77 -1.53
C ASP A 92 22.79 5.74 -1.28
N ALA A 93 23.51 4.88 -2.01
CA ALA A 93 24.95 4.75 -1.88
C ALA A 93 25.74 6.01 -2.32
N MET A 94 25.18 6.80 -3.23
CA MET A 94 25.71 8.13 -3.55
C MET A 94 25.45 9.15 -2.44
N TYR A 95 24.22 9.21 -1.90
CA TYR A 95 23.87 10.14 -0.81
C TYR A 95 24.57 9.80 0.51
N ASN A 96 24.75 8.52 0.81
CA ASN A 96 25.45 8.06 2.02
C ASN A 96 26.99 8.12 1.87
N GLY A 97 27.50 8.53 0.71
CA GLY A 97 28.92 8.75 0.44
C GLY A 97 29.76 7.48 0.26
N SER A 98 29.22 6.29 0.52
CA SER A 98 29.96 5.02 0.39
C SER A 98 30.42 4.75 -1.04
N LEU A 99 29.58 5.11 -2.02
CA LEU A 99 29.90 4.96 -3.44
C LEU A 99 30.86 6.08 -3.90
N LEU A 100 30.78 7.27 -3.29
CA LEU A 100 31.70 8.38 -3.58
C LEU A 100 33.13 8.07 -3.10
N ILE A 101 33.28 7.51 -1.90
CA ILE A 101 34.57 7.10 -1.34
C ILE A 101 35.20 6.00 -2.21
N ARG A 102 34.42 5.00 -2.66
CA ARG A 102 34.91 3.95 -3.56
C ARG A 102 35.37 4.48 -4.92
N LEU A 103 34.69 5.48 -5.47
CA LEU A 103 35.05 6.08 -6.75
C LEU A 103 36.29 7.00 -6.64
N LEU A 104 36.52 7.62 -5.49
CA LEU A 104 37.71 8.44 -5.21
C LEU A 104 38.95 7.63 -4.82
N GLN A 105 38.78 6.36 -4.45
CA GLN A 105 39.86 5.41 -4.19
C GLN A 105 40.26 4.59 -5.44
N GLY A 106 39.71 4.94 -6.61
CA GLY A 106 40.09 4.40 -7.91
C GLY A 106 41.40 4.96 -8.42
#